data_AF-A0A959GUF3-F1
#
_entry.id   AF-A0A959GUF3-F1
#
_cell.length_a   1.000
_cell.length_b   1.000
_cell.length_c   1.000
_cell.angle_alpha   90.00
_cell.angle_beta   90.00
_cell.angle_gamma   90.00
#
_symmetry.space_group_name_H-M   'P 1'
#
loop_
_entity.id
_entity.type
_entity.pdbx_description
1 polymer ?
#
loop_
_entity_poly.entity_id
_entity_poly.type
_entity_poly.pdbx_seq_one_letter_code
_entity_poly.pdbx_strand_id
1 'polypeptide(L)'
;EGLIAAAAVKALGGGMQAVRAPQWEDEKRRLKEDGVKTREVLTLDTLIRSDNVFFAATGITPGTLLDGIHFSSTGSVTASSITLRSLTGSMRFIKGTYRLTQQPPGSGPAGATPAQVAFEVVE
;
A
#
# COMPACT_ATOMS: atom_id res chain seq x y z
N GLU A 1 -6.96 -4.43 -4.28
CA GLU A 1 -6.73 -3.05 -4.79
C GLU A 1 -7.79 -2.04 -4.32
N GLY A 2 -9.08 -2.21 -4.64
CA GLY A 2 -10.11 -1.17 -4.37
C GLY A 2 -10.25 -0.70 -2.90
N LEU A 3 -10.15 -1.62 -1.93
CA LEU A 3 -10.14 -1.26 -0.50
C LEU A 3 -8.88 -0.49 -0.10
N ILE A 4 -7.74 -0.83 -0.69
CA ILE A 4 -6.48 -0.17 -0.38
C ILE A 4 -6.47 1.26 -0.96
N ALA A 5 -6.98 1.42 -2.19
CA ALA A 5 -7.22 2.74 -2.77
C ALA A 5 -8.19 3.56 -1.90
N ALA A 6 -9.29 2.96 -1.41
CA ALA A 6 -10.21 3.62 -0.50
C ALA A 6 -9.54 4.06 0.80
N ALA A 7 -8.63 3.26 1.37
CA ALA A 7 -7.86 3.63 2.55
C ALA A 7 -6.96 4.85 2.30
N ALA A 8 -6.23 4.87 1.18
CA ALA A 8 -5.43 6.02 0.78
C ALA A 8 -6.29 7.27 0.58
N VAL A 9 -7.39 7.17 -0.21
CA VAL A 9 -8.29 8.30 -0.47
C VAL A 9 -8.94 8.82 0.81
N LYS A 10 -9.37 7.94 1.73
CA LYS A 10 -9.90 8.35 3.04
C LYS A 10 -8.85 9.06 3.88
N ALA A 11 -7.60 8.57 3.91
CA ALA A 11 -6.51 9.23 4.61
C ALA A 11 -6.14 10.61 4.03
N LEU A 12 -6.42 10.84 2.75
CA LEU A 12 -6.26 12.14 2.07
C LEU A 12 -7.45 13.09 2.24
N GLY A 13 -8.57 12.62 2.80
CA GLY A 13 -9.82 13.40 2.84
C GLY A 13 -10.48 13.57 1.46
N GLY A 14 -10.24 12.64 0.53
CA GLY A 14 -10.83 12.65 -0.80
C GLY A 14 -12.20 11.96 -0.87
N GLY A 15 -12.71 11.76 -2.08
CA GLY A 15 -13.96 11.05 -2.35
C GLY A 15 -13.76 9.85 -3.28
N MET A 16 -14.36 8.72 -2.93
CA MET A 16 -14.39 7.51 -3.76
C MET A 16 -15.76 6.83 -3.61
N GLN A 17 -16.26 6.29 -4.72
CA GLN A 17 -17.41 5.39 -4.75
C GLN A 17 -17.04 4.14 -5.53
N ALA A 18 -17.59 3.01 -5.14
CA ALA A 18 -17.40 1.73 -5.81
C ALA A 18 -18.71 0.95 -5.93
N VAL A 19 -18.77 0.05 -6.90
CA VAL A 19 -19.84 -0.93 -7.04
C VAL A 19 -19.20 -2.28 -7.27
N ARG A 20 -19.78 -3.35 -6.72
CA ARG A 20 -19.32 -4.72 -6.97
C ARG A 20 -19.62 -5.08 -8.43
N ALA A 21 -18.60 -5.48 -9.18
CA ALA A 21 -18.72 -5.76 -10.61
C ALA A 21 -18.42 -7.24 -10.91
N PRO A 22 -19.31 -8.17 -10.52
CA PRO A 22 -19.09 -9.58 -10.80
C PRO A 22 -19.13 -9.86 -12.31
N GLN A 23 -18.14 -10.60 -12.80
CA GLN A 23 -17.94 -10.82 -14.23
C GLN A 23 -18.59 -12.11 -14.73
N TRP A 24 -18.70 -13.12 -13.86
CA TRP A 24 -19.20 -14.45 -14.22
C TRP A 24 -20.51 -14.80 -13.52
N GLU A 25 -21.32 -15.68 -14.13
CA GLU A 25 -22.61 -16.12 -13.57
C GLU A 25 -22.45 -16.86 -12.23
N ASP A 26 -21.38 -17.63 -12.06
CA ASP A 26 -21.09 -18.30 -10.78
C ASP A 26 -20.81 -17.29 -9.66
N GLU A 27 -20.11 -16.20 -9.96
CA GLU A 27 -19.85 -15.13 -9.00
C GLU A 27 -21.15 -14.41 -8.62
N LYS A 28 -22.00 -14.09 -9.60
CA LYS A 28 -23.33 -13.51 -9.37
C LYS A 28 -24.20 -14.41 -8.51
N ARG A 29 -24.17 -15.74 -8.76
CA ARG A 29 -24.92 -16.73 -7.97
C ARG A 29 -24.46 -16.73 -6.52
N ARG A 30 -23.16 -16.85 -6.26
CA ARG A 30 -22.60 -16.84 -4.89
C ARG A 30 -22.94 -15.56 -4.14
N LEU A 31 -22.75 -14.40 -4.78
CA LEU A 31 -23.11 -13.11 -4.17
C LEU A 31 -24.61 -13.04 -3.83
N LYS A 32 -25.48 -13.61 -4.65
CA LYS A 32 -26.91 -13.67 -4.37
C LYS A 32 -27.24 -14.62 -3.20
N GLU A 33 -26.58 -15.77 -3.13
CA GLU A 33 -26.71 -16.74 -2.02
C GLU A 33 -26.26 -16.12 -0.69
N ASP A 34 -25.18 -15.32 -0.71
CA ASP A 34 -24.66 -14.58 0.44
C ASP A 34 -25.48 -13.31 0.77
N GLY A 35 -26.56 -13.04 0.04
CA GLY A 35 -27.39 -11.85 0.23
C GLY A 35 -26.70 -10.52 -0.12
N VAL A 36 -25.59 -10.56 -0.85
CA VAL A 36 -24.79 -9.39 -1.23
C VAL A 36 -25.44 -8.66 -2.40
N LYS A 37 -25.64 -7.35 -2.24
CA LYS A 37 -26.18 -6.48 -3.29
C LYS A 37 -25.09 -6.08 -4.28
N THR A 38 -25.28 -6.43 -5.56
CA THR A 38 -24.31 -6.15 -6.64
C THR A 38 -24.43 -4.75 -7.24
N ARG A 39 -25.53 -4.03 -7.01
CA ARG A 39 -25.76 -2.66 -7.50
C ARG A 39 -25.74 -1.59 -6.41
N GLU A 40 -25.26 -1.95 -5.24
CA GLU A 40 -25.09 -1.02 -4.13
C GLU A 40 -23.88 -0.11 -4.38
N VAL A 41 -24.08 1.20 -4.20
CA VAL A 41 -22.99 2.18 -4.21
C VAL A 41 -22.31 2.14 -2.85
N LEU A 42 -21.06 1.71 -2.84
CA LEU A 42 -20.20 1.66 -1.65
C LEU A 42 -19.45 2.98 -1.53
N THR A 43 -19.72 3.70 -0.44
CA THR A 43 -19.00 4.93 -0.07
C THR A 43 -17.69 4.60 0.65
N LEU A 44 -16.80 5.60 0.80
CA LEU A 44 -15.58 5.44 1.59
C LEU A 44 -15.84 4.93 3.01
N ASP A 45 -16.88 5.41 3.69
CA ASP A 45 -17.21 4.95 5.06
C ASP A 45 -17.78 3.52 5.07
N THR A 46 -18.36 3.09 3.96
CA THR A 46 -18.78 1.69 3.79
C THR A 46 -17.58 0.78 3.54
N LEU A 47 -16.62 1.23 2.73
CA LEU A 47 -15.41 0.48 2.38
C LEU A 47 -14.40 0.43 3.53
N ILE A 48 -14.19 1.56 4.21
CA ILE A 48 -13.23 1.73 5.32
C ILE A 48 -13.96 2.38 6.49
N ARG A 49 -14.47 1.51 7.38
CA ARG A 49 -15.28 1.91 8.54
C ARG A 49 -14.49 2.62 9.65
N SER A 50 -13.17 2.46 9.67
CA SER A 50 -12.31 3.11 10.66
C SER A 50 -12.02 4.55 10.26
N ASP A 51 -12.02 5.46 11.24
CA ASP A 51 -11.55 6.83 11.07
C ASP A 51 -10.04 6.97 11.35
N ASN A 52 -9.42 5.95 11.94
CA ASN A 52 -7.97 5.84 12.08
C ASN A 52 -7.44 4.90 10.98
N VAL A 53 -6.94 5.51 9.92
CA VAL A 53 -6.41 4.86 8.72
C VAL A 53 -4.96 5.29 8.56
N PHE A 54 -4.10 4.30 8.38
CA PHE A 54 -2.70 4.50 7.99
C PHE A 54 -2.47 3.80 6.66
N PHE A 55 -1.79 4.49 5.75
CA PHE A 55 -1.43 3.96 4.44
C PHE A 55 0.04 4.22 4.18
N ALA A 56 0.72 3.24 3.60
CA ALA A 56 2.09 3.38 3.14
C ALA A 56 2.24 2.71 1.77
N ALA A 57 3.02 3.32 0.89
CA ALA A 57 3.38 2.75 -0.40
C ALA A 57 4.82 3.11 -0.76
N THR A 58 5.51 2.24 -1.50
CA THR A 58 6.88 2.44 -2.00
C THR A 58 6.91 2.16 -3.49
N GLY A 59 7.56 3.03 -4.27
CA GLY A 59 7.72 2.83 -5.70
C GLY A 59 8.74 1.73 -5.99
N ILE A 60 8.29 0.66 -6.66
CA ILE A 60 9.18 -0.40 -7.16
C ILE A 60 9.76 0.03 -8.51
N THR A 61 8.87 0.38 -9.45
CA THR A 61 9.20 0.98 -10.73
C THR A 61 8.88 2.48 -10.71
N PRO A 62 9.53 3.30 -11.57
CA PRO A 62 9.21 4.72 -11.66
C PRO A 62 7.74 4.93 -12.04
N GLY A 63 7.01 5.61 -11.16
CA GLY A 63 5.63 5.99 -11.37
C GLY A 63 5.46 7.51 -11.33
N THR A 64 4.22 7.98 -11.50
CA THR A 64 3.90 9.41 -11.42
C THR A 64 4.03 9.97 -10.01
N LEU A 65 3.83 9.14 -8.98
CA LEU A 65 3.82 9.56 -7.57
C LEU A 65 5.14 9.26 -6.84
N LEU A 66 5.78 8.14 -7.16
CA LEU A 66 6.98 7.64 -6.48
C LEU A 66 8.03 7.20 -7.49
N ASP A 67 9.29 7.55 -7.22
CA ASP A 67 10.43 6.99 -7.93
C ASP A 67 10.53 5.48 -7.66
N GLY A 68 11.01 4.73 -8.65
CA GLY A 68 11.34 3.32 -8.48
C GLY A 68 12.57 3.10 -7.60
N ILE A 69 12.79 1.84 -7.22
CA ILE A 69 14.01 1.45 -6.52
C ILE A 69 15.22 1.66 -7.44
N HIS A 70 16.25 2.34 -6.92
CA HIS A 70 17.49 2.55 -7.64
C HIS A 70 18.67 1.95 -6.87
N PHE A 71 19.46 1.14 -7.58
CA PHE A 71 20.68 0.51 -7.07
C PHE A 71 21.88 1.30 -7.58
N SER A 72 22.66 1.87 -6.66
CA SER A 72 23.93 2.53 -6.97
C SER A 72 25.05 1.52 -7.12
N SER A 73 26.01 1.82 -7.99
CA SER A 73 27.28 1.09 -8.10
C SER A 73 28.09 1.07 -6.80
N THR A 74 27.83 2.02 -5.88
CA THR A 74 28.46 2.10 -4.56
C THR A 74 27.85 1.14 -3.53
N GLY A 75 26.92 0.26 -3.92
CA GLY A 75 26.27 -0.71 -3.03
C GLY A 75 25.16 -0.13 -2.14
N SER A 76 24.67 1.05 -2.47
CA SER A 76 23.52 1.68 -1.80
C SER A 76 22.24 1.56 -2.64
N VAL A 77 21.10 1.43 -1.96
CA VAL A 77 19.77 1.40 -2.57
C VAL A 77 19.00 2.63 -2.15
N THR A 78 18.37 3.32 -3.10
CA THR A 78 17.42 4.39 -2.78
C THR A 78 15.99 3.95 -3.08
N ALA A 79 15.07 4.26 -2.18
CA ALA A 79 13.64 4.01 -2.33
C ALA A 79 12.85 5.30 -2.09
N SER A 80 11.75 5.46 -2.80
CA SER A 80 10.79 6.56 -2.60
C SER A 80 9.47 5.99 -2.10
N SER A 81 9.00 6.50 -0.96
CA SER A 81 7.80 6.04 -0.29
C SER A 81 6.88 7.20 0.08
N ILE A 82 5.60 6.92 0.26
CA ILE A 82 4.62 7.84 0.85
C ILE A 82 4.01 7.17 2.08
N THR A 83 3.73 7.97 3.12
CA THR A 83 2.89 7.57 4.25
C THR A 83 1.78 8.58 4.47
N LEU A 84 0.58 8.09 4.76
CA LEU A 84 -0.61 8.87 5.02
C LEU A 84 -1.23 8.44 6.35
N ARG A 85 -1.76 9.40 7.11
CA ARG A 85 -2.48 9.11 8.34
C ARG A 85 -3.69 10.02 8.49
N SER A 86 -4.89 9.43 8.49
CA SER A 86 -6.16 10.17 8.60
C SER A 86 -6.25 10.97 9.90
N LEU A 87 -5.88 10.35 11.03
CA LEU A 87 -6.03 10.96 12.36
C LEU A 87 -5.25 12.27 12.51
N THR A 88 -4.11 12.40 11.83
CA THR A 88 -3.27 13.61 11.87
C THR A 88 -3.28 14.41 10.59
N GLY A 89 -4.02 13.96 9.57
CA GLY A 89 -3.97 14.51 8.21
C GLY A 89 -2.57 14.51 7.58
N SER A 90 -1.64 13.72 8.12
CA SER A 90 -0.23 13.82 7.73
C SER A 90 0.02 13.05 6.44
N MET A 91 0.62 13.74 5.47
CA MET A 91 1.19 13.15 4.26
C MET A 91 2.71 13.35 4.31
N ARG A 92 3.46 12.26 4.12
CA ARG A 92 4.93 12.32 4.13
C ARG A 92 5.48 11.54 2.96
N PHE A 93 6.27 12.23 2.13
CA PHE A 93 7.15 11.60 1.16
C PHE A 93 8.48 11.30 1.85
N ILE A 94 8.97 10.06 1.70
CA ILE A 94 10.16 9.55 2.35
C ILE A 94 11.10 9.05 1.27
N LYS A 95 12.29 9.65 1.18
CA LYS A 95 13.37 9.14 0.36
C LYS A 95 14.40 8.45 1.25
N GLY A 96 14.41 7.13 1.22
CA GLY A 96 15.35 6.31 1.98
C GLY A 96 16.61 6.02 1.17
N THR A 97 17.79 6.12 1.79
CA THR A 97 19.04 5.59 1.24
C THR A 97 19.57 4.52 2.18
N TYR A 98 19.67 3.29 1.68
CA TYR A 98 20.03 2.11 2.44
C TYR A 98 21.40 1.61 1.97
N ARG A 99 22.34 1.40 2.90
CA ARG A 99 23.64 0.79 2.60
C ARG A 99 23.55 -0.70 2.85
N LEU A 100 23.57 -1.50 1.79
CA LEU A 100 23.42 -2.96 1.93
C LEU A 100 24.66 -3.63 2.53
N THR A 101 25.80 -2.94 2.52
CA THR A 101 27.08 -3.44 3.03
C THR A 101 27.27 -3.20 4.53
N GLN A 102 26.37 -2.45 5.19
CA GLN A 102 26.45 -2.20 6.63
C GLN A 102 25.46 -3.09 7.36
N GLN A 103 25.98 -4.04 8.14
CA GLN A 103 25.18 -4.82 9.07
C GLN A 103 24.63 -3.90 10.18
N PRO A 104 23.40 -4.13 10.67
CA PRO A 104 22.91 -3.44 11.86
C PRO A 104 23.85 -3.70 13.03
N PRO A 105 24.13 -2.71 13.91
CA PRO A 105 24.91 -2.96 15.11
C PRO A 105 24.21 -4.04 15.95
N GLY A 106 24.89 -5.18 16.19
CA GLY A 106 24.40 -6.29 17.00
C GLY A 106 23.98 -7.55 16.24
N SER A 107 24.00 -7.57 14.90
CA SER A 107 23.83 -8.83 14.15
C SER A 107 25.13 -9.65 14.22
N GLY A 108 25.06 -10.89 14.71
CA GLY A 108 26.20 -11.80 14.86
C GLY A 108 26.95 -12.12 13.56
N PRO A 109 28.01 -12.96 13.62
CA PRO A 109 28.93 -13.19 12.51
C PRO A 109 28.21 -13.66 11.25
N ALA A 110 28.69 -13.15 10.12
CA ALA A 110 28.10 -13.19 8.79
C ALA A 110 27.76 -14.61 8.28
N GLY A 111 26.56 -15.09 8.60
CA GLY A 111 25.79 -15.98 7.74
C GLY A 111 24.81 -15.10 6.97
N ALA A 112 25.05 -14.93 5.66
CA ALA A 112 24.31 -14.02 4.81
C ALA A 112 22.83 -14.43 4.67
N THR A 113 21.99 -13.96 5.58
CA THR A 113 20.57 -13.74 5.27
C THR A 113 20.49 -12.30 4.75
N PRO A 114 20.17 -12.08 3.46
CA PRO A 114 19.94 -10.71 2.99
C PRO A 114 18.85 -10.10 3.87
N ALA A 115 19.07 -8.84 4.27
CA ALA A 115 18.09 -8.09 5.05
C ALA A 115 16.73 -8.21 4.36
N GLN A 116 15.81 -8.95 4.97
CA GLN A 116 14.44 -9.00 4.52
C GLN A 116 13.83 -7.64 4.87
N VAL A 117 13.93 -6.71 3.93
CA VAL A 117 13.10 -5.51 3.98
C VAL A 117 11.69 -6.00 3.64
N ALA A 118 10.85 -6.12 4.67
CA ALA A 118 9.44 -6.37 4.51
C ALA A 118 8.80 -5.13 3.85
N PHE A 119 8.71 -5.14 2.53
CA PHE A 119 7.87 -4.22 1.79
C PHE A 119 6.47 -4.84 1.76
N GLU A 120 5.53 -4.28 2.52
CA GLU A 120 4.13 -4.60 2.31
C GLU A 120 3.71 -3.95 0.99
N VAL A 121 3.51 -4.81 0.00
CA VAL A 121 3.12 -4.47 -1.36
C VAL A 121 1.67 -4.01 -1.35
N VAL A 122 1.45 -2.81 -1.86
CA VAL A 122 0.15 -2.45 -2.44
C VAL A 122 0.35 -2.51 -3.95
N GLU A 123 -0.04 -3.61 -4.59
CA GLU A 123 -0.34 -3.61 -6.02
C GLU A 123 -1.64 -2.83 -6.28
#